data_AF-A0A0D6L3Q8-F1
#
_entry.id   AF-A0A0D6L3Q8-F1
#
_cell.length_a   1.000
_cell.length_b   1.000
_cell.length_c   1.000
_cell.angle_alpha   90.00
_cell.angle_beta   90.00
_cell.angle_gamma   90.00
#
_symmetry.space_group_name_H-M   'P 1'
#
loop_
_entity.id
_entity.type
_entity.pdbx_description
1 polymer ?
#
loop_
_entity_poly.entity_id
_entity_poly.type
_entity_poly.pdbx_seq_one_letter_code
_entity_poly.pdbx_strand_id
1 'polypeptide(L)' 'ISAAAFVEHARLNGCPTPITMITEEELPPYDRVLLSKKPTAEGKDIRLRSDDFYKENFINVVKTLG' A
#
# COMPACT_ATOMS: atom_id res chain seq x y z
N ILE A 1 -11.93 -8.10 -2.47
CA ILE A 1 -10.64 -7.71 -3.09
C ILE A 1 -10.26 -6.35 -2.51
N SER A 2 -9.04 -6.17 -1.99
CA SER A 2 -8.57 -4.89 -1.45
C SER A 2 -7.98 -4.00 -2.55
N ALA A 3 -7.91 -2.69 -2.31
CA ALA A 3 -7.30 -1.74 -3.26
C ALA A 3 -5.82 -2.08 -3.55
N ALA A 4 -5.05 -2.46 -2.51
CA ALA A 4 -3.65 -2.86 -2.68
C ALA A 4 -3.50 -4.07 -3.63
N ALA A 5 -4.28 -5.13 -3.41
CA ALA A 5 -4.25 -6.33 -4.26
C ALA A 5 -4.67 -6.01 -5.71
N PHE A 6 -5.66 -5.13 -5.89
CA PHE A 6 -6.08 -4.69 -7.21
C PHE A 6 -4.95 -3.96 -7.96
N VAL A 7 -4.30 -3.01 -7.31
CA VAL A 7 -3.25 -2.19 -7.93
C VAL A 7 -2.04 -3.03 -8.32
N GLU A 8 -1.62 -3.94 -7.45
CA GLU A 8 -0.54 -4.89 -7.76
C GLU A 8 -0.90 -5.75 -8.97
N HIS A 9 -2.11 -6.33 -8.98
CA HIS A 9 -2.55 -7.16 -10.09
C HIS A 9 -2.65 -6.36 -11.39
N ALA A 10 -3.20 -5.14 -11.34
CA ALA A 10 -3.27 -4.27 -12.51
C ALA A 10 -1.89 -3.99 -13.10
N ARG A 11 -0.89 -3.71 -12.26
CA ARG A 11 0.48 -3.45 -12.74
C ARG A 11 1.15 -4.71 -13.28
N LEU A 12 1.03 -5.85 -12.59
CA LEU A 12 1.59 -7.13 -13.05
C LEU A 12 0.99 -7.60 -14.38
N ASN A 13 -0.25 -7.23 -14.67
CA ASN A 13 -0.91 -7.54 -15.94
C ASN A 13 -0.65 -6.48 -17.04
N GLY A 14 0.35 -5.61 -16.86
CA GLY A 14 0.81 -4.71 -17.89
C GLY A 14 -0.07 -3.47 -18.09
N CYS A 15 -0.88 -3.07 -17.10
CA CYS A 15 -1.49 -1.75 -17.12
C CYS A 15 -0.36 -0.70 -17.19
N PRO A 16 -0.34 0.22 -18.17
CA PRO A 16 0.69 1.26 -18.25
C PRO A 16 0.27 2.56 -17.54
N THR A 17 -1.01 2.70 -17.22
CA THR A 17 -1.58 3.94 -16.68
C THR A 17 -1.01 4.25 -15.29
N PRO A 18 -0.70 5.52 -14.97
CA PRO A 18 -0.38 5.92 -13.60
C PRO A 18 -1.53 5.56 -12.65
N ILE A 19 -1.20 5.03 -11.47
CA ILE A 19 -2.20 4.64 -10.46
C ILE A 19 -2.02 5.52 -9.24
N THR A 20 -3.11 6.11 -8.73
CA THR A 20 -3.12 6.82 -7.45
C THR A 20 -4.05 6.10 -6.47
N MET A 21 -3.51 5.69 -5.34
CA MET A 21 -4.26 5.19 -4.19
C MET A 21 -4.45 6.33 -3.20
N ILE A 22 -5.68 6.55 -2.76
CA ILE A 22 -6.03 7.58 -1.78
C ILE A 22 -6.38 6.89 -0.46
N THR A 23 -5.83 7.37 0.64
CA THR A 23 -6.03 6.81 1.98
C THR A 23 -6.20 7.94 3.01
N GLU A 24 -6.94 7.67 4.08
CA GLU A 24 -7.00 8.57 5.26
C GLU A 24 -5.93 8.21 6.30
N GLU A 25 -5.33 7.01 6.18
CA GLU A 25 -4.34 6.49 7.12
C GLU A 25 -2.92 7.00 6.80
N GLU A 26 -2.08 7.18 7.83
CA GLU A 26 -0.68 7.63 7.68
C GLU A 26 0.21 6.60 6.98
N LEU A 27 -0.14 5.32 7.11
CA LEU A 27 0.65 4.22 6.57
C LEU A 27 0.09 3.84 5.19
N PRO A 28 0.97 3.51 4.21
CA PRO A 28 0.54 2.79 3.03
C PRO A 28 -0.01 1.41 3.43
N PRO A 29 -0.72 0.70 2.53
CA PRO A 29 -1.39 -0.56 2.85
C PRO A 29 -0.53 -1.54 3.67
N TYR A 30 -1.10 -2.05 4.76
CA TYR A 30 -0.44 -2.92 5.72
C TYR A 30 -1.33 -4.11 6.13
N ASP A 31 -0.73 -5.14 6.70
CA ASP A 31 -1.46 -6.30 7.23
C ASP A 31 -2.06 -5.96 8.61
N ARG A 32 -3.36 -5.66 8.62
CA ARG A 32 -4.12 -5.36 9.85
C ARG A 32 -4.14 -6.51 10.86
N VAL A 33 -3.95 -7.77 10.43
CA VAL A 33 -3.89 -8.92 11.34
C VAL A 33 -2.63 -8.84 12.21
N LEU A 34 -1.55 -8.22 11.72
CA LEU A 34 -0.33 -8.06 12.49
C LEU A 34 -0.46 -7.07 13.63
N LEU A 35 -1.42 -6.13 13.59
CA LEU A 35 -1.67 -5.19 14.69
C LEU A 35 -2.01 -5.92 16.00
N SER A 36 -2.81 -6.99 15.95
CA SER A 36 -3.19 -7.76 17.14
C SER A 36 -2.17 -8.84 17.50
N LYS A 37 -1.33 -9.29 16.56
CA LYS A 37 -0.34 -10.35 16.76
C LYS A 37 1.05 -9.85 17.14
N LYS A 38 1.40 -8.62 16.75
CA LYS A 38 2.69 -7.98 16.96
C LYS A 38 2.49 -6.51 17.37
N PRO A 39 1.96 -6.24 18.57
CA PRO A 39 1.62 -4.88 19.00
C PRO A 39 2.82 -3.94 19.11
N THR A 40 4.05 -4.47 19.16
CA THR A 40 5.30 -3.69 19.22
C THR A 40 5.97 -3.51 17.87
N ALA A 41 5.38 -4.01 16.78
CA ALA A 41 5.94 -3.84 15.44
C ALA A 41 5.82 -2.38 14.98
N GLU A 42 6.84 -1.86 14.31
CA GLU A 42 6.76 -0.54 13.71
C GLU A 42 5.91 -0.61 12.44
N GLY A 43 5.37 0.53 12.00
CA GLY A 43 4.58 0.61 10.76
C GLY A 43 5.31 -0.02 9.57
N LYS A 44 6.63 0.15 9.49
CA LYS A 44 7.46 -0.43 8.41
C LYS A 44 7.46 -1.96 8.36
N ASP A 45 7.25 -2.62 9.50
CA ASP A 45 7.32 -4.07 9.64
C ASP A 45 5.99 -4.77 9.28
N ILE A 46 4.90 -3.99 9.20
CA ILE A 46 3.55 -4.50 8.91
C ILE A 46 3.05 -4.08 7.53
N ARG A 47 3.72 -3.15 6.84
CA ARG A 47 3.40 -2.73 5.46
C ARG A 47 3.43 -3.94 4.51
N LEU A 48 2.46 -3.99 3.58
CA LEU A 48 2.38 -5.06 2.58
C LEU A 48 3.51 -4.97 1.55
N ARG A 49 3.98 -3.74 1.27
CA ARG A 49 5.03 -3.42 0.31
C ARG A 49 5.91 -2.29 0.83
N SER A 50 7.16 -2.25 0.38
CA SER A 50 8.09 -1.16 0.65
C SER A 50 7.75 0.10 -0.14
N ASP A 51 8.32 1.23 0.26
CA ASP A 51 8.18 2.48 -0.49
C ASP A 51 8.80 2.38 -1.89
N ASP A 52 9.90 1.63 -2.03
CA ASP A 52 10.55 1.35 -3.31
C ASP A 52 9.62 0.63 -4.28
N PHE A 53 8.82 -0.34 -3.80
CA PHE A 53 7.85 -1.04 -4.64
C PHE A 53 6.87 -0.05 -5.30
N TYR A 54 6.29 0.86 -4.53
CA TYR A 54 5.35 1.85 -5.06
C TYR A 54 6.02 2.80 -6.06
N LYS A 55 7.24 3.24 -5.77
CA LYS A 55 8.03 4.12 -6.63
C LYS A 55 8.39 3.46 -7.96
N GLU A 56 8.94 2.24 -7.93
CA GLU A 56 9.35 1.48 -9.11
C GLU A 56 8.16 1.11 -10.01
N ASN A 57 6.97 0.95 -9.41
CA ASN A 57 5.74 0.58 -10.12
C ASN A 57 4.85 1.76 -10.50
N PHE A 58 5.33 3.01 -10.34
CA PHE A 58 4.58 4.22 -10.64
C PHE A 58 3.17 4.22 -9.98
N ILE A 59 3.13 3.83 -8.72
CA ILE A 59 1.94 3.86 -7.87
C ILE A 59 2.11 4.98 -6.86
N ASN A 60 1.26 5.98 -6.94
CA ASN A 60 1.23 7.09 -5.99
C ASN A 60 0.30 6.74 -4.83
N VAL A 61 0.77 6.85 -3.59
CA VAL A 61 -0.08 6.67 -2.40
C VAL A 61 -0.21 8.03 -1.73
N VAL A 62 -1.42 8.58 -1.75
CA VAL A 62 -1.73 9.93 -1.27
C VAL A 62 -2.61 9.83 -0.04
N LYS A 63 -2.20 10.53 1.00
CA LYS A 63 -3.04 10.74 2.17
C LYS A 63 -3.98 11.92 1.95
N THR A 64 -5.28 11.74 2.19
CA THR A 64 -6.22 12.87 2.30
C THR A 64 -6.10 13.50 3.68
N LEU A 65 -5.97 14.82 3.72
CA LEU A 65 -6.21 15.59 4.93
C LEU A 65 -7.72 15.53 5.20
N GLY A 66 -8.11 14.78 6.22
CA GLY A 66 -9.47 14.81 6.78
C GLY A 66 -9.71 16.10 7.54
#